data_AF-A0A7X8UW37-F1
#
_entry.id   AF-A0A7X8UW37-F1
#
_cell.length_a   1.000
_cell.length_b   1.000
_cell.length_c   1.000
_cell.angle_alpha   90.00
_cell.angle_beta   90.00
_cell.angle_gamma   90.00
#
_symmetry.space_group_name_H-M   'P 1'
#
loop_
_entity.id
_entity.type
_entity.pdbx_description
1 polymer ?
#
loop_
_entity_poly.entity_id
_entity_poly.type
_entity_poly.pdbx_seq_one_letter_code
_entity_poly.pdbx_strand_id
1 'polypeptide(L)'
;MCSIISTNRASIKYHAALVLLDARALFSKIKVADLLDPSIQASRAAVERHHLFPKSYLSRQGIAATRETNQIANYALVEWGDNTEISDQAPADYLPVMKIRFSQAELEEMYRWHALPPNWEHLDYREFLEKRRELMAQMIAEGYKTLVTGEGRDVAATEEFELSAIIVNGESETVEFKSTLRTNLHTGSKDPRMELAVLKTLAGFLNTNGGTLIVGVSDDGSPVGIQADEFDNEDKMNPHFVNIVKSRMGIPAMTALHVHFDDHADSRVMVVKCRKSPTPVFVKDGNTERFYLRTGPSTTELSPSQTQDYIKQRFHV
;
A
#
# COMPACT_ATOMS: atom_id res chain seq x y z
N MET A 1 -6.28 23.76 -8.59
CA MET A 1 -5.04 23.76 -9.40
C MET A 1 -3.93 23.23 -8.50
N CYS A 2 -3.59 21.95 -8.63
CA CYS A 2 -2.77 21.22 -7.65
C CYS A 2 -1.29 21.65 -7.75
N SER A 3 -0.78 22.41 -6.79
CA SER A 3 0.58 23.02 -6.76
C SER A 3 1.62 22.15 -6.03
N ILE A 4 1.41 20.84 -6.00
CA ILE A 4 2.33 19.88 -5.35
C ILE A 4 3.42 19.44 -6.34
N ILE A 5 3.12 19.42 -7.64
CA ILE A 5 4.05 18.98 -8.68
C ILE A 5 5.06 20.09 -8.96
N SER A 6 6.25 19.95 -8.36
CA SER A 6 7.42 20.76 -8.69
C SER A 6 7.79 20.58 -10.17
N THR A 7 7.96 21.66 -10.92
CA THR A 7 8.48 21.63 -12.30
C THR A 7 10.00 21.44 -12.35
N ASN A 8 10.66 21.42 -11.18
CA ASN A 8 12.11 21.29 -11.08
C ASN A 8 12.54 19.81 -11.11
N ARG A 9 13.33 19.45 -12.11
CA ARG A 9 13.81 18.07 -12.34
C ARG A 9 14.52 17.44 -11.14
N ALA A 10 15.30 18.20 -10.38
CA ALA A 10 16.01 17.65 -9.23
C ALA A 10 15.06 17.31 -8.07
N SER A 11 14.03 18.13 -7.85
CA SER A 11 12.98 17.88 -6.86
C SER A 11 12.13 16.66 -7.26
N ILE A 12 11.79 16.51 -8.54
CA ILE A 12 11.06 15.33 -9.04
C ILE A 12 11.86 14.05 -8.80
N LYS A 13 13.16 14.04 -9.14
CA LYS A 13 14.04 12.87 -8.92
C LYS A 13 14.13 12.50 -7.45
N TYR A 14 14.25 13.50 -6.57
CA TYR A 14 14.30 13.26 -5.14
C TYR A 14 13.00 12.67 -4.61
N HIS A 15 11.85 13.25 -4.96
CA HIS A 15 10.55 12.69 -4.55
C HIS A 15 10.33 11.29 -5.12
N ALA A 16 10.74 11.03 -6.37
CA ALA A 16 10.68 9.69 -6.94
C ALA A 16 11.54 8.70 -6.14
N ALA A 17 12.73 9.09 -5.70
CA ALA A 17 13.55 8.25 -4.84
C ALA A 17 12.88 7.97 -3.48
N LEU A 18 12.26 8.97 -2.85
CA LEU A 18 11.47 8.76 -1.62
C LEU A 18 10.30 7.78 -1.84
N VAL A 19 9.63 7.88 -2.99
CA VAL A 19 8.56 6.96 -3.38
C VAL A 19 9.10 5.53 -3.56
N LEU A 20 10.26 5.37 -4.19
CA LEU A 20 10.91 4.06 -4.39
C LEU A 20 11.35 3.44 -3.06
N LEU A 21 11.82 4.25 -2.12
CA LEU A 21 12.26 3.84 -0.78
C LEU A 21 11.10 3.69 0.23
N ASP A 22 9.85 3.76 -0.24
CA ASP A 22 8.62 3.68 0.58
C ASP A 22 8.58 4.68 1.76
N ALA A 23 9.25 5.82 1.60
CA ALA A 23 9.43 6.80 2.66
C ALA A 23 8.12 7.49 3.04
N ARG A 24 8.01 7.87 4.32
CA ARG A 24 6.91 8.69 4.85
C ARG A 24 7.21 10.17 4.72
N ALA A 25 6.18 11.01 4.68
CA ALA A 25 6.34 12.46 4.77
C ALA A 25 6.96 12.86 6.13
N LEU A 26 7.64 14.01 6.15
CA LEU A 26 8.34 14.47 7.34
C LEU A 26 7.32 14.79 8.45
N PHE A 27 7.56 14.26 9.65
CA PHE A 27 6.66 14.30 10.81
C PHE A 27 5.28 13.67 10.56
N SER A 28 5.17 12.77 9.58
CA SER A 28 3.91 12.11 9.21
C SER A 28 4.03 10.59 9.23
N LYS A 29 2.89 9.92 9.41
CA LYS A 29 2.75 8.47 9.18
C LYS A 29 2.35 8.13 7.73
N ILE A 30 2.02 9.13 6.92
CA ILE A 30 1.54 8.98 5.54
C ILE A 30 2.74 8.81 4.59
N LYS A 31 2.63 7.89 3.63
CA LYS A 31 3.68 7.64 2.62
C LYS A 31 3.74 8.76 1.59
N VAL A 32 4.95 9.07 1.11
CA VAL A 32 5.15 10.04 0.01
C VAL A 32 4.42 9.60 -1.26
N ALA A 33 4.29 8.29 -1.50
CA ALA A 33 3.54 7.76 -2.64
C ALA A 33 2.06 8.15 -2.62
N ASP A 34 1.39 7.99 -1.47
CA ASP A 34 -0.02 8.32 -1.30
C ASP A 34 -0.28 9.82 -1.50
N LEU A 35 0.70 10.65 -1.15
CA LEU A 35 0.60 12.11 -1.22
C LEU A 35 0.76 12.66 -2.63
N LEU A 36 1.39 11.89 -3.51
CA LEU A 36 1.59 12.24 -4.91
C LEU A 36 0.55 11.61 -5.83
N ASP A 37 -0.39 10.83 -5.27
CA ASP A 37 -1.47 10.19 -6.03
C ASP A 37 -2.50 11.25 -6.49
N PRO A 38 -2.63 11.49 -7.82
CA PRO A 38 -3.55 12.49 -8.36
C PRO A 38 -5.02 12.10 -8.21
N SER A 39 -5.34 10.84 -7.86
CA SER A 39 -6.70 10.35 -7.69
C SER A 39 -7.29 10.66 -6.31
N ILE A 40 -6.45 11.00 -5.32
CA ILE A 40 -6.88 11.40 -3.97
C ILE A 40 -7.27 12.89 -3.99
N GLN A 41 -8.52 13.19 -4.35
CA GLN A 41 -9.09 14.54 -4.23
C GLN A 41 -9.63 14.79 -2.81
N ALA A 42 -8.72 14.92 -1.83
CA ALA A 42 -9.08 15.44 -0.52
C ALA A 42 -9.28 16.97 -0.57
N SER A 43 -10.23 17.49 0.21
CA SER A 43 -10.45 18.93 0.38
C SER A 43 -9.31 19.53 1.20
N ARG A 44 -8.31 20.06 0.46
CA ARG A 44 -6.97 20.51 0.90
C ARG A 44 -5.97 19.37 0.88
N ALA A 45 -4.81 19.61 0.30
CA ALA A 45 -3.73 18.63 0.26
C ALA A 45 -3.37 18.24 1.69
N ALA A 46 -3.47 16.95 2.04
CA ALA A 46 -3.15 16.47 3.38
C ALA A 46 -1.70 16.86 3.80
N VAL A 47 -0.83 17.12 2.82
CA VAL A 47 0.57 17.51 2.98
C VAL A 47 0.94 18.62 1.99
N GLU A 48 1.79 19.55 2.43
CA GLU A 48 2.31 20.67 1.65
C GLU A 48 3.85 20.74 1.68
N ARG A 49 4.42 21.52 0.75
CA ARG A 49 5.85 21.85 0.77
C ARG A 49 6.11 22.91 1.83
N HIS A 50 6.93 22.58 2.81
CA HIS A 50 7.37 23.50 3.84
C HIS A 50 8.87 23.77 3.75
N HIS A 51 9.28 24.98 4.11
CA HIS A 51 10.68 25.37 4.22
C HIS A 51 11.21 24.92 5.58
N LEU A 52 12.17 23.99 5.62
CA LEU A 52 12.81 23.55 6.85
C LEU A 52 13.42 24.72 7.63
N PHE A 53 13.99 25.69 6.93
CA PHE A 53 14.31 27.00 7.48
C PHE A 53 13.28 28.00 6.93
N PRO A 54 12.25 28.38 7.71
CA PRO A 54 11.20 29.27 7.24
C PRO A 54 11.71 30.60 6.71
N LYS A 55 11.08 31.12 5.65
CA LYS A 55 11.55 32.35 4.97
C LYS A 55 11.65 33.55 5.90
N SER A 56 10.67 33.73 6.78
CA SER A 56 10.65 34.85 7.72
C SER A 56 11.78 34.74 8.74
N TYR A 57 12.13 33.52 9.18
CA TYR A 57 13.32 33.26 9.99
C TYR A 57 14.61 33.64 9.25
N LEU A 58 14.77 33.17 8.01
CA LEU A 58 15.95 33.48 7.19
C LEU A 58 16.08 34.98 6.87
N SER A 59 14.96 35.68 6.65
CA SER A 59 14.93 37.12 6.42
C SER A 59 15.47 37.91 7.63
N ARG A 60 15.13 37.48 8.85
CA ARG A 60 15.67 38.07 10.10
C ARG A 60 17.18 37.90 10.23
N GLN A 61 17.76 36.90 9.55
CA GLN A 61 19.21 36.66 9.47
C GLN A 61 19.88 37.34 8.26
N GLY A 62 19.15 38.18 7.52
CA GLY A 62 19.66 38.88 6.36
C GLY A 62 19.62 38.07 5.05
N ILE A 63 19.02 36.87 5.05
CA ILE A 63 18.89 36.01 3.88
C ILE A 63 17.47 36.15 3.31
N ALA A 64 17.22 37.25 2.61
CA ALA A 64 15.89 37.59 2.07
C ALA A 64 15.72 37.23 0.58
N ALA A 65 16.80 36.99 -0.15
CA ALA A 65 16.73 36.77 -1.58
C ALA A 65 15.97 35.48 -1.91
N THR A 66 14.92 35.56 -2.75
CA THR A 66 14.09 34.40 -3.14
C THR A 66 14.91 33.25 -3.73
N ARG A 67 15.98 33.56 -4.47
CA ARG A 67 16.89 32.54 -5.03
C ARG A 67 17.65 31.76 -3.95
N GLU A 68 17.88 32.36 -2.78
CA GLU A 68 18.60 31.76 -1.65
C GLU A 68 17.64 31.00 -0.72
N THR A 69 16.40 31.49 -0.57
CA THR A 69 15.40 30.86 0.31
C THR A 69 14.60 29.74 -0.35
N ASN A 70 14.26 29.85 -1.65
CA ASN A 70 13.55 28.82 -2.42
C ASN A 70 14.51 27.76 -3.00
N GLN A 71 15.39 27.22 -2.16
CA GLN A 71 16.28 26.12 -2.53
C GLN A 71 15.53 24.79 -2.37
N ILE A 72 15.71 23.86 -3.32
CA ILE A 72 15.10 22.51 -3.25
C ILE A 72 15.49 21.83 -1.93
N ALA A 73 16.76 21.96 -1.54
CA ALA A 73 17.30 21.45 -0.30
C ALA A 73 16.80 22.19 0.96
N ASN A 74 15.97 23.22 0.84
CA ASN A 74 15.24 23.80 1.96
C ASN A 74 13.81 23.28 2.06
N TYR A 75 13.31 22.50 1.09
CA TYR A 75 11.93 22.00 1.12
C TYR A 75 11.84 20.59 1.72
N ALA A 76 10.72 20.33 2.40
CA ALA A 76 10.25 19.01 2.77
C ALA A 76 8.73 18.91 2.59
N LEU A 77 8.22 17.69 2.49
CA LEU A 77 6.79 17.40 2.48
C LEU A 77 6.35 17.17 3.93
N VAL A 78 5.45 18.00 4.46
CA VAL A 78 4.90 17.92 5.82
C VAL A 78 3.38 18.05 5.80
N GLU A 79 2.68 17.51 6.79
CA GLU A 79 1.23 17.66 6.89
C GLU A 79 0.80 19.13 6.98
N TRP A 80 -0.38 19.47 6.44
CA TRP A 80 -0.88 20.85 6.45
C TRP A 80 -1.02 21.42 7.87
N GLY A 81 -1.42 20.59 8.83
CA GLY A 81 -1.49 20.96 10.25
C GLY A 81 -0.11 21.34 10.80
N ASP A 82 0.88 20.48 10.56
CA ASP A 82 2.26 20.70 10.99
C ASP A 82 2.88 21.94 10.29
N ASN A 83 2.59 22.14 9.00
CA ASN A 83 3.01 23.34 8.26
C ASN A 83 2.51 24.63 8.93
N THR A 84 1.26 24.62 9.39
CA THR A 84 0.63 25.75 10.06
C THR A 84 1.23 25.99 11.45
N GLU A 85 1.54 24.92 12.19
CA GLU A 85 2.13 24.99 13.52
C GLU A 85 3.59 25.48 13.48
N ILE A 86 4.39 25.01 12.52
CA ILE A 86 5.78 25.45 12.35
C ILE A 86 5.86 26.93 11.97
N SER A 87 5.00 27.38 11.04
CA SER A 87 4.89 28.79 10.63
C SER A 87 6.26 29.44 10.30
N ASP A 88 6.73 30.39 11.11
CA ASP A 88 7.98 31.13 10.96
C ASP A 88 9.03 30.85 12.04
N GLN A 89 8.84 29.79 12.82
CA GLN A 89 9.72 29.40 13.92
C GLN A 89 11.10 28.95 13.43
N ALA A 90 12.13 29.09 14.27
CA ALA A 90 13.43 28.51 13.95
C ALA A 90 13.36 26.97 14.05
N PRO A 91 14.17 26.22 13.28
CA PRO A 91 14.31 24.78 13.44
C PRO A 91 14.52 24.33 14.89
N ALA A 92 15.36 25.04 15.63
CA ALA A 92 15.64 24.73 17.03
C ALA A 92 14.42 24.89 17.96
N ASP A 93 13.44 25.71 17.57
CA ASP A 93 12.25 25.99 18.36
C ASP A 93 11.13 24.97 18.09
N TYR A 94 10.87 24.66 16.81
CA TYR A 94 9.76 23.78 16.45
C TYR A 94 10.13 22.28 16.49
N LEU A 95 11.40 21.93 16.25
CA LEU A 95 11.79 20.51 16.19
C LEU A 95 11.58 19.74 17.49
N PRO A 96 11.88 20.28 18.69
CA PRO A 96 11.63 19.56 19.93
C PRO A 96 10.17 19.14 20.08
N VAL A 97 9.23 20.01 19.70
CA VAL A 97 7.77 19.72 19.73
C VAL A 97 7.42 18.59 18.77
N MET A 98 7.95 18.65 17.55
CA MET A 98 7.69 17.63 16.52
C MET A 98 8.29 16.27 16.88
N LYS A 99 9.50 16.24 17.48
CA LYS A 99 10.20 15.02 17.87
C LYS A 99 9.45 14.20 18.92
N ILE A 100 8.67 14.82 19.80
CA ILE A 100 7.91 14.13 20.87
C ILE A 100 6.94 13.07 20.32
N ARG A 101 6.47 13.23 19.08
CA ARG A 101 5.50 12.33 18.45
C ARG A 101 6.10 11.00 17.97
N PHE A 102 7.42 10.85 17.98
CA PHE A 102 8.13 9.75 17.34
C PHE A 102 9.15 9.11 18.26
N SER A 103 9.35 7.81 18.10
CA SER A 103 10.47 7.10 18.73
C SER A 103 11.81 7.48 18.09
N GLN A 104 12.90 7.22 18.81
CA GLN A 104 14.26 7.50 18.31
C GLN A 104 14.54 6.77 16.98
N ALA A 105 14.11 5.52 16.84
CA ALA A 105 14.28 4.74 15.61
C ALA A 105 13.50 5.34 14.44
N GLU A 106 12.25 5.77 14.67
CA GLU A 106 11.44 6.45 13.64
C GLU A 106 12.07 7.79 13.23
N LEU A 107 12.65 8.54 14.17
CA LEU A 107 13.34 9.79 13.88
C LEU A 107 14.60 9.59 13.05
N GLU A 108 15.40 8.58 13.36
CA GLU A 108 16.62 8.23 12.62
C GLU A 108 16.31 7.83 11.18
N GLU A 109 15.31 6.98 11.00
CA GLU A 109 14.85 6.55 9.67
C GLU A 109 14.27 7.72 8.87
N MET A 110 13.44 8.56 9.52
CA MET A 110 12.89 9.76 8.91
C MET A 110 13.98 10.75 8.51
N TYR A 111 15.00 10.95 9.34
CA TYR A 111 16.12 11.87 9.04
C TYR A 111 16.94 11.37 7.85
N ARG A 112 17.17 10.05 7.77
CA ARG A 112 17.78 9.42 6.61
C ARG A 112 16.95 9.69 5.35
N TRP A 113 15.67 9.34 5.34
CA TRP A 113 14.80 9.56 4.17
C TRP A 113 14.78 11.02 3.75
N HIS A 114 14.65 11.96 4.68
CA HIS A 114 14.55 13.38 4.37
C HIS A 114 15.90 14.09 4.19
N ALA A 115 16.99 13.32 4.14
CA ALA A 115 18.36 13.78 3.95
C ALA A 115 18.77 14.87 4.96
N LEU A 116 18.34 14.71 6.21
CA LEU A 116 18.60 15.66 7.29
C LEU A 116 19.91 15.27 8.00
N PRO A 117 20.94 16.12 7.98
CA PRO A 117 22.16 15.84 8.74
C PRO A 117 21.86 15.86 10.26
N PRO A 118 22.64 15.13 11.07
CA PRO A 118 22.52 15.22 12.53
C PRO A 118 22.67 16.66 13.02
N ASN A 119 21.84 17.07 13.98
CA ASN A 119 21.83 18.41 14.57
C ASN A 119 21.67 19.56 13.57
N TRP A 120 20.97 19.32 12.46
CA TRP A 120 20.80 20.29 11.38
C TRP A 120 20.13 21.60 11.83
N GLU A 121 19.34 21.56 12.90
CA GLU A 121 18.70 22.73 13.50
C GLU A 121 19.67 23.79 14.05
N HIS A 122 20.92 23.40 14.24
CA HIS A 122 21.99 24.25 14.76
C HIS A 122 23.04 24.59 13.69
N LEU A 123 22.90 24.09 12.47
CA LEU A 123 23.81 24.39 11.37
C LEU A 123 23.52 25.77 10.78
N ASP A 124 24.56 26.43 10.27
CA ASP A 124 24.38 27.57 9.39
C ASP A 124 23.57 27.16 8.15
N TYR A 125 22.70 28.06 7.67
CA TYR A 125 21.79 27.75 6.57
C TYR A 125 22.53 27.31 5.29
N ARG A 126 23.69 27.89 4.97
CA ARG A 126 24.46 27.50 3.78
C ARG A 126 25.12 26.14 3.96
N GLU A 127 25.69 25.90 5.13
CA GLU A 127 26.29 24.61 5.49
C GLU A 127 25.23 23.49 5.47
N PHE A 128 24.05 23.75 6.02
CA PHE A 128 22.91 22.85 5.97
C PHE A 128 22.54 22.48 4.53
N LEU A 129 22.41 23.48 3.65
CA LEU A 129 22.05 23.24 2.25
C LEU A 129 23.12 22.41 1.52
N GLU A 130 24.40 22.60 1.81
CA GLU A 130 25.50 21.82 1.22
C GLU A 130 25.42 20.36 1.65
N LYS A 131 25.40 20.10 2.97
CA LYS A 131 25.30 18.75 3.53
C LYS A 131 24.04 18.03 3.08
N ARG A 132 22.90 18.71 3.09
CA ARG A 132 21.62 18.13 2.66
C ARG A 132 21.63 17.78 1.18
N ARG A 133 22.25 18.58 0.30
CA ARG A 133 22.34 18.24 -1.14
C ARG A 133 23.14 16.96 -1.37
N GLU A 134 24.22 16.75 -0.63
CA GLU A 134 25.00 15.51 -0.70
C GLU A 134 24.18 14.30 -0.26
N LEU A 135 23.50 14.40 0.88
CA LEU A 135 22.61 13.35 1.39
C LEU A 135 21.43 13.10 0.45
N MET A 136 20.83 14.13 -0.13
CA MET A 136 19.77 14.00 -1.13
C MET A 136 20.26 13.26 -2.38
N ALA A 137 21.49 13.54 -2.83
CA ALA A 137 22.08 12.83 -3.95
C ALA A 137 22.30 11.34 -3.63
N GLN A 138 22.70 11.01 -2.40
CA GLN A 138 22.81 9.63 -1.92
C GLN A 138 21.44 8.93 -1.90
N MET A 139 20.39 9.58 -1.38
CA MET A 139 19.03 9.03 -1.40
C MET A 139 18.50 8.82 -2.82
N ILE A 140 18.81 9.73 -3.76
CA ILE A 140 18.50 9.54 -5.18
C ILE A 140 19.22 8.31 -5.73
N ALA A 141 20.54 8.21 -5.49
CA ALA A 141 21.31 7.07 -5.96
C ALA A 141 20.79 5.74 -5.39
N GLU A 142 20.48 5.71 -4.10
CA GLU A 142 19.91 4.54 -3.42
C GLU A 142 18.53 4.17 -3.96
N GLY A 143 17.60 5.13 -4.03
CA GLY A 143 16.26 4.89 -4.54
C GLY A 143 16.27 4.39 -5.97
N TYR A 144 17.10 4.97 -6.85
CA TYR A 144 17.20 4.51 -8.24
C TYR A 144 17.99 3.20 -8.39
N LYS A 145 18.91 2.88 -7.46
CA LYS A 145 19.60 1.59 -7.45
C LYS A 145 18.60 0.45 -7.33
N THR A 146 17.52 0.62 -6.55
CA THR A 146 16.44 -0.38 -6.46
C THR A 146 15.91 -0.76 -7.84
N LEU A 147 15.74 0.20 -8.76
CA LEU A 147 15.26 -0.07 -10.12
C LEU A 147 16.26 -0.87 -10.98
N VAL A 148 17.56 -0.77 -10.69
CA VAL A 148 18.63 -1.40 -11.48
C VAL A 148 18.92 -2.81 -10.98
N THR A 149 18.87 -3.05 -9.67
CA THR A 149 19.12 -4.36 -9.08
C THR A 149 17.91 -5.30 -9.17
N GLY A 150 16.78 -4.82 -9.70
CA GLY A 150 15.51 -5.56 -9.64
C GLY A 150 14.89 -5.56 -8.24
N GLU A 151 15.51 -4.88 -7.27
CA GLU A 151 15.04 -4.70 -5.89
C GLU A 151 14.05 -3.51 -5.77
N GLY A 152 13.58 -3.01 -6.92
CA GLY A 152 12.69 -1.88 -7.10
C GLY A 152 11.24 -2.29 -6.96
N ARG A 153 10.82 -2.42 -5.69
CA ARG A 153 9.47 -2.74 -5.19
C ARG A 153 9.00 -4.18 -5.36
N ASP A 154 9.48 -5.00 -4.45
CA ASP A 154 8.60 -5.77 -3.57
C ASP A 154 8.86 -5.37 -2.12
N VAL A 155 8.36 -4.20 -1.72
CA VAL A 155 8.21 -3.86 -0.29
C VAL A 155 6.88 -3.13 -0.05
N ALA A 156 5.77 -3.78 -0.41
CA ALA A 156 4.84 -4.07 0.67
C ALA A 156 5.53 -5.21 1.40
N ALA A 157 5.90 -5.04 2.67
CA ALA A 157 6.57 -6.04 3.50
C ALA A 157 6.55 -7.44 2.87
N THR A 158 7.64 -7.82 2.22
CA THR A 158 7.94 -9.23 2.11
C THR A 158 8.50 -9.58 3.51
N GLU A 159 7.70 -9.99 4.51
CA GLU A 159 7.12 -11.33 4.53
C GLU A 159 7.25 -11.95 3.16
N GLU A 160 8.46 -12.47 2.86
CA GLU A 160 8.60 -13.45 1.78
C GLU A 160 7.33 -14.26 1.84
N PHE A 161 6.50 -14.14 0.80
CA PHE A 161 5.28 -14.90 0.71
C PHE A 161 5.77 -16.32 0.46
N GLU A 162 6.23 -16.95 1.52
CA GLU A 162 6.71 -18.30 1.52
C GLU A 162 5.45 -19.13 1.52
N LEU A 163 4.96 -19.42 0.31
CA LEU A 163 3.83 -20.29 0.08
C LEU A 163 3.95 -21.56 0.94
N SER A 164 5.15 -22.12 1.04
CA SER A 164 5.45 -23.27 1.90
C SER A 164 5.17 -23.00 3.38
N ALA A 165 5.58 -21.86 3.94
CA ALA A 165 5.30 -21.51 5.33
C ALA A 165 3.80 -21.29 5.58
N ILE A 166 3.09 -20.68 4.62
CA ILE A 166 1.65 -20.46 4.71
C ILE A 166 0.90 -21.79 4.67
N ILE A 167 1.29 -22.71 3.79
CA ILE A 167 0.71 -24.05 3.71
C ILE A 167 0.96 -24.85 5.00
N VAL A 168 2.16 -24.75 5.58
CA VAL A 168 2.49 -25.40 6.86
C VAL A 168 1.67 -24.84 8.03
N ASN A 169 1.46 -23.52 8.05
CA ASN A 169 0.64 -22.86 9.09
C ASN A 169 -0.87 -23.15 8.92
N GLY A 170 -1.29 -23.57 7.73
CA GLY A 170 -2.66 -23.98 7.45
C GLY A 170 -3.65 -22.82 7.26
N GLU A 171 -4.93 -23.18 7.15
CA GLU A 171 -6.02 -22.20 7.07
C GLU A 171 -6.14 -21.38 8.35
N SER A 172 -6.50 -20.11 8.20
CA SER A 172 -6.67 -19.17 9.31
C SER A 172 -7.78 -18.16 9.02
N GLU A 173 -7.91 -17.13 9.86
CA GLU A 173 -8.83 -16.03 9.55
C GLU A 173 -8.45 -15.30 8.26
N THR A 174 -7.15 -15.23 7.93
CA THR A 174 -6.62 -14.50 6.77
C THR A 174 -6.05 -15.39 5.68
N VAL A 175 -6.16 -16.72 5.81
CA VAL A 175 -5.68 -17.69 4.81
C VAL A 175 -6.77 -18.75 4.59
N GLU A 176 -7.12 -19.01 3.33
CA GLU A 176 -8.05 -20.06 2.95
C GLU A 176 -7.46 -20.90 1.81
N PHE A 177 -7.62 -22.21 1.89
CA PHE A 177 -7.27 -23.14 0.83
C PHE A 177 -8.53 -23.61 0.08
N LYS A 178 -8.39 -23.77 -1.23
CA LYS A 178 -9.38 -24.40 -2.09
C LYS A 178 -8.67 -25.38 -2.99
N SER A 179 -9.13 -26.62 -3.01
CA SER A 179 -8.52 -27.64 -3.86
C SER A 179 -8.62 -27.29 -5.34
N THR A 180 -9.69 -26.63 -5.76
CA THR A 180 -10.00 -26.30 -7.15
C THR A 180 -10.77 -24.98 -7.26
N LEU A 181 -10.72 -24.37 -8.44
CA LEU A 181 -11.47 -23.18 -8.80
C LEU A 181 -12.90 -23.52 -9.28
N ARG A 182 -13.05 -24.57 -10.08
CA ARG A 182 -14.29 -24.93 -10.77
C ARG A 182 -14.59 -26.42 -10.81
N THR A 183 -13.61 -27.31 -10.70
CA THR A 183 -13.84 -28.76 -10.81
C THR A 183 -14.20 -29.36 -9.45
N ASN A 184 -15.30 -30.11 -9.37
CA ASN A 184 -15.59 -30.92 -8.21
C ASN A 184 -14.78 -32.22 -8.28
N LEU A 185 -13.83 -32.41 -7.37
CA LEU A 185 -12.91 -33.56 -7.39
C LEU A 185 -13.61 -34.92 -7.20
N HIS A 186 -14.80 -34.96 -6.60
CA HIS A 186 -15.55 -36.21 -6.43
C HIS A 186 -16.23 -36.65 -7.73
N THR A 187 -16.68 -35.70 -8.55
CA THR A 187 -17.40 -35.97 -9.80
C THR A 187 -16.50 -35.83 -11.04
N GLY A 188 -15.32 -35.25 -10.89
CA GLY A 188 -14.40 -34.90 -11.98
C GLY A 188 -14.97 -33.88 -12.96
N SER A 189 -16.09 -33.22 -12.63
CA SER A 189 -16.82 -32.32 -13.53
C SER A 189 -16.83 -30.89 -13.03
N LYS A 190 -16.94 -29.93 -13.95
CA LYS A 190 -17.12 -28.50 -13.63
C LYS A 190 -18.42 -28.30 -12.86
N ASP A 191 -18.32 -27.65 -11.70
CA ASP A 191 -19.42 -27.36 -10.81
C ASP A 191 -19.42 -25.86 -10.45
N PRO A 192 -20.43 -25.08 -10.87
CA PRO A 192 -20.54 -23.66 -10.55
C PRO A 192 -20.54 -23.34 -9.05
N ARG A 193 -20.84 -24.33 -8.19
CA ARG A 193 -20.76 -24.19 -6.73
C ARG A 193 -19.33 -24.02 -6.25
N MET A 194 -18.34 -24.59 -6.96
CA MET A 194 -16.93 -24.41 -6.63
C MET A 194 -16.48 -22.97 -6.87
N GLU A 195 -16.83 -22.41 -8.02
CA GLU A 195 -16.56 -21.00 -8.32
C GLU A 195 -17.26 -20.08 -7.33
N LEU A 196 -18.51 -20.40 -6.97
CA LEU A 196 -19.24 -19.64 -5.95
C LEU A 196 -18.56 -19.70 -4.58
N ALA A 197 -18.01 -20.85 -4.18
CA ALA A 197 -17.27 -20.98 -2.93
C ALA A 197 -16.03 -20.08 -2.92
N VAL A 198 -15.27 -20.05 -4.02
CA VAL A 198 -14.12 -19.14 -4.19
C VAL A 198 -14.56 -17.67 -4.07
N LEU A 199 -15.61 -17.27 -4.79
CA LEU A 199 -16.10 -15.87 -4.78
C LEU A 199 -16.63 -15.44 -3.41
N LYS A 200 -17.27 -16.36 -2.66
CA LYS A 200 -17.70 -16.12 -1.28
C LYS A 200 -16.50 -15.80 -0.39
N THR A 201 -15.44 -16.60 -0.46
CA THR A 201 -14.21 -16.35 0.30
C THR A 201 -13.59 -15.01 -0.06
N LEU A 202 -13.46 -14.70 -1.36
CA LEU A 202 -12.93 -13.41 -1.81
C LEU A 202 -13.76 -12.24 -1.27
N ALA A 203 -15.08 -12.30 -1.37
CA ALA A 203 -15.95 -11.26 -0.82
C ALA A 203 -15.80 -11.12 0.70
N GLY A 204 -15.69 -12.24 1.42
CA GLY A 204 -15.41 -12.27 2.85
C GLY A 204 -14.13 -11.52 3.21
N PHE A 205 -13.02 -11.81 2.51
CA PHE A 205 -11.75 -11.10 2.71
C PHE A 205 -11.83 -9.62 2.36
N LEU A 206 -12.38 -9.29 1.19
CA LEU A 206 -12.48 -7.90 0.71
C LEU A 206 -13.32 -7.02 1.65
N ASN A 207 -14.41 -7.55 2.20
CA ASN A 207 -15.29 -6.79 3.08
C ASN A 207 -14.73 -6.64 4.52
N THR A 208 -13.78 -7.49 4.92
CA THR A 208 -13.21 -7.52 6.28
C THR A 208 -11.79 -6.97 6.31
N ASN A 209 -10.79 -7.79 6.68
CA ASN A 209 -9.40 -7.38 6.93
C ASN A 209 -8.45 -7.69 5.76
N GLY A 210 -8.98 -8.17 4.62
CA GLY A 210 -8.16 -8.79 3.58
C GLY A 210 -7.81 -10.24 3.91
N GLY A 211 -6.91 -10.82 3.14
CA GLY A 211 -6.47 -12.20 3.32
C GLY A 211 -5.84 -12.79 2.05
N THR A 212 -5.50 -14.06 2.09
CA THR A 212 -4.93 -14.82 0.97
C THR A 212 -5.79 -16.04 0.71
N LEU A 213 -6.24 -16.18 -0.53
CA LEU A 213 -6.84 -17.42 -1.02
C LEU A 213 -5.78 -18.18 -1.83
N ILE A 214 -5.63 -19.47 -1.57
CA ILE A 214 -4.76 -20.37 -2.35
C ILE A 214 -5.62 -21.44 -3.00
N VAL A 215 -5.55 -21.53 -4.33
CA VAL A 215 -6.31 -22.50 -5.13
C VAL A 215 -5.37 -23.52 -5.76
N GLY A 216 -5.72 -24.80 -5.67
CA GLY A 216 -4.85 -25.92 -6.04
C GLY A 216 -4.17 -26.59 -4.85
N VAL A 217 -4.69 -26.37 -3.63
CA VAL A 217 -4.19 -26.98 -2.37
C VAL A 217 -5.39 -27.54 -1.59
N SER A 218 -5.29 -28.77 -1.10
CA SER A 218 -6.31 -29.36 -0.24
C SER A 218 -6.24 -28.85 1.20
N ASP A 219 -7.28 -29.13 1.98
CA ASP A 219 -7.40 -28.66 3.36
C ASP A 219 -6.26 -29.16 4.29
N ASP A 220 -5.61 -30.27 3.93
CA ASP A 220 -4.43 -30.82 4.63
C ASP A 220 -3.08 -30.28 4.09
N GLY A 221 -3.12 -29.33 3.15
CA GLY A 221 -1.93 -28.73 2.54
C GLY A 221 -1.32 -29.51 1.37
N SER A 222 -1.92 -30.64 0.97
CA SER A 222 -1.42 -31.44 -0.15
C SER A 222 -1.62 -30.71 -1.50
N PRO A 223 -0.66 -30.84 -2.45
CA PRO A 223 -0.76 -30.20 -3.74
C PRO A 223 -1.84 -30.89 -4.61
N VAL A 224 -2.78 -30.10 -5.13
CA VAL A 224 -3.79 -30.54 -6.11
C VAL A 224 -3.47 -29.99 -7.50
N GLY A 225 -3.00 -28.73 -7.55
CA GLY A 225 -2.60 -28.03 -8.78
C GLY A 225 -3.75 -27.54 -9.65
N ILE A 226 -3.46 -26.57 -10.51
CA ILE A 226 -4.44 -25.99 -11.45
C ILE A 226 -4.89 -26.97 -12.54
N GLN A 227 -4.15 -28.06 -12.76
CA GLN A 227 -4.47 -29.07 -13.76
C GLN A 227 -5.75 -29.83 -13.41
N ALA A 228 -6.08 -29.95 -12.12
CA ALA A 228 -7.35 -30.52 -11.65
C ALA A 228 -8.57 -29.71 -12.13
N ASP A 229 -8.37 -28.43 -12.46
CA ASP A 229 -9.40 -27.57 -13.04
C ASP A 229 -9.47 -27.66 -14.57
N GLU A 230 -8.74 -28.56 -15.22
CA GLU A 230 -8.61 -28.69 -16.68
C GLU A 230 -8.13 -27.39 -17.34
N PHE A 231 -7.16 -26.71 -16.71
CA PHE A 231 -6.43 -25.62 -17.36
C PHE A 231 -5.03 -26.10 -17.76
N ASP A 232 -4.63 -25.79 -18.99
CA ASP A 232 -3.31 -26.15 -19.50
C ASP A 232 -2.19 -25.41 -18.76
N ASN A 233 -2.44 -24.15 -18.37
CA ASN A 233 -1.51 -23.27 -17.66
C ASN A 233 -2.22 -22.04 -17.06
N GLU A 234 -1.45 -21.23 -16.34
CA GLU A 234 -1.90 -19.97 -15.73
C GLU A 234 -2.48 -18.96 -16.71
N ASP A 235 -1.94 -18.86 -17.94
CA ASP A 235 -2.45 -17.96 -18.98
C ASP A 235 -3.87 -18.32 -19.43
N LYS A 236 -4.31 -19.57 -19.22
CA LYS A 236 -5.68 -20.01 -19.48
C LYS A 236 -6.60 -19.87 -18.26
N MET A 237 -6.07 -20.09 -17.06
CA MET A 237 -6.83 -20.00 -15.83
C MET A 237 -7.10 -18.56 -15.40
N ASN A 238 -6.10 -17.68 -15.49
CA ASN A 238 -6.20 -16.30 -15.03
C ASN A 238 -7.33 -15.50 -15.73
N PRO A 239 -7.50 -15.55 -17.07
CA PRO A 239 -8.62 -14.89 -17.73
C PRO A 239 -9.98 -15.44 -17.27
N HIS A 240 -10.10 -16.75 -17.01
CA HIS A 240 -11.32 -17.34 -16.48
C HIS A 240 -11.65 -16.79 -15.09
N PHE A 241 -10.66 -16.77 -14.19
CA PHE A 241 -10.77 -16.18 -12.86
C PHE A 241 -11.21 -14.70 -12.92
N VAL A 242 -10.52 -13.89 -13.74
CA VAL A 242 -10.85 -12.46 -13.94
C VAL A 242 -12.29 -12.30 -14.43
N ASN A 243 -12.75 -13.16 -15.35
CA ASN A 243 -14.11 -13.10 -15.88
C ASN A 243 -15.17 -13.44 -14.83
N ILE A 244 -14.96 -14.47 -14.00
CA ILE A 244 -15.93 -14.82 -12.95
C ILE A 244 -15.99 -13.75 -11.85
N VAL A 245 -14.86 -13.15 -11.47
CA VAL A 245 -14.83 -12.04 -10.50
C VAL A 245 -15.53 -10.82 -11.10
N LYS A 246 -15.18 -10.41 -12.32
CA LYS A 246 -15.79 -9.24 -12.97
C LYS A 246 -17.31 -9.40 -13.13
N SER A 247 -17.77 -10.58 -13.53
CA SER A 247 -19.19 -10.83 -13.80
C SER A 247 -20.03 -11.01 -12.53
N ARG A 248 -19.44 -11.51 -11.43
CA ARG A 248 -20.18 -11.85 -10.21
C ARG A 248 -19.89 -10.92 -9.03
N MET A 249 -18.78 -10.19 -9.01
CA MET A 249 -18.38 -9.26 -7.93
C MET A 249 -18.20 -7.82 -8.41
N GLY A 250 -18.18 -7.60 -9.73
CA GLY A 250 -18.02 -6.29 -10.34
C GLY A 250 -16.56 -5.86 -10.50
N ILE A 251 -16.35 -4.86 -11.35
CA ILE A 251 -15.02 -4.30 -11.66
C ILE A 251 -14.31 -3.72 -10.41
N PRO A 252 -15.00 -3.02 -9.48
CA PRO A 252 -14.32 -2.46 -8.31
C PRO A 252 -13.63 -3.49 -7.43
N ALA A 253 -14.12 -4.73 -7.37
CA ALA A 253 -13.46 -5.79 -6.61
C ALA A 253 -12.06 -6.13 -7.15
N MET A 254 -11.84 -5.98 -8.46
CA MET A 254 -10.55 -6.30 -9.11
C MET A 254 -9.40 -5.42 -8.62
N THR A 255 -9.65 -4.18 -8.20
CA THR A 255 -8.59 -3.26 -7.77
C THR A 255 -7.97 -3.67 -6.44
N ALA A 256 -8.66 -4.52 -5.69
CA ALA A 256 -8.23 -5.03 -4.39
C ALA A 256 -7.69 -6.46 -4.45
N LEU A 257 -7.63 -7.08 -5.63
CA LEU A 257 -7.12 -8.44 -5.83
C LEU A 257 -5.78 -8.42 -6.54
N HIS A 258 -4.82 -9.16 -6.01
CA HIS A 258 -3.53 -9.40 -6.65
C HIS A 258 -3.34 -10.91 -6.86
N VAL A 259 -3.50 -11.34 -8.11
CA VAL A 259 -3.39 -12.74 -8.53
C VAL A 259 -1.99 -13.01 -9.04
N HIS A 260 -1.38 -14.08 -8.57
CA HIS A 260 -0.15 -14.65 -9.11
C HIS A 260 -0.22 -16.17 -8.99
N PHE A 261 0.78 -16.85 -9.52
CA PHE A 261 0.89 -18.30 -9.46
C PHE A 261 2.28 -18.66 -8.97
N ASP A 262 2.31 -19.69 -8.14
CA ASP A 262 3.52 -20.20 -7.50
C ASP A 262 3.57 -21.73 -7.64
N ASP A 263 4.74 -22.29 -7.40
CA ASP A 263 4.95 -23.74 -7.40
C ASP A 263 4.94 -24.27 -5.96
N HIS A 264 4.18 -25.33 -5.72
CA HIS A 264 4.15 -26.08 -4.46
C HIS A 264 4.23 -27.57 -4.75
N ALA A 265 5.31 -28.22 -4.30
CA ALA A 265 5.53 -29.66 -4.46
C ALA A 265 5.24 -30.15 -5.90
N ASP A 266 5.90 -29.51 -6.87
CA ASP A 266 5.79 -29.77 -8.33
C ASP A 266 4.42 -29.48 -8.97
N SER A 267 3.48 -28.91 -8.20
CA SER A 267 2.18 -28.45 -8.71
C SER A 267 2.14 -26.93 -8.81
N ARG A 268 1.61 -26.42 -9.93
CA ARG A 268 1.33 -25.00 -10.09
C ARG A 268 0.03 -24.66 -9.35
N VAL A 269 0.06 -23.64 -8.50
CA VAL A 269 -1.12 -23.19 -7.72
C VAL A 269 -1.40 -21.71 -7.96
N MET A 270 -2.66 -21.29 -7.78
CA MET A 270 -3.06 -19.89 -7.89
C MET A 270 -3.11 -19.26 -6.50
N VAL A 271 -2.49 -18.09 -6.35
CA VAL A 271 -2.49 -17.32 -5.11
C VAL A 271 -3.16 -15.97 -5.36
N VAL A 272 -4.21 -15.68 -4.58
CA VAL A 272 -4.97 -14.44 -4.65
C VAL A 272 -4.83 -13.67 -3.34
N LYS A 273 -3.97 -12.65 -3.34
CA LYS A 273 -3.84 -11.72 -2.22
C LYS A 273 -4.96 -10.68 -2.30
N CYS A 274 -5.76 -10.58 -1.25
CA CYS A 274 -6.92 -9.72 -1.14
C CYS A 274 -6.61 -8.57 -0.18
N ARG A 275 -6.66 -7.33 -0.67
CA ARG A 275 -6.63 -6.14 0.18
C ARG A 275 -8.03 -5.81 0.64
N LYS A 276 -8.13 -5.24 1.84
CA LYS A 276 -9.37 -4.66 2.35
C LYS A 276 -9.95 -3.67 1.32
N SER A 277 -11.19 -3.90 0.89
CA SER A 277 -11.87 -3.04 -0.08
C SER A 277 -12.28 -1.70 0.55
N PRO A 278 -12.21 -0.57 -0.19
CA PRO A 278 -12.76 0.71 0.25
C PRO A 278 -14.27 0.81 0.08
N THR A 279 -14.89 -0.09 -0.68
CA THR A 279 -16.35 -0.14 -0.92
C THR A 279 -16.93 -1.52 -0.64
N PRO A 280 -18.23 -1.64 -0.29
CA PRO A 280 -18.88 -2.94 -0.11
C PRO A 280 -18.80 -3.80 -1.37
N VAL A 281 -18.47 -5.08 -1.21
CA VAL A 281 -18.40 -6.06 -2.30
C VAL A 281 -19.49 -7.11 -2.13
N PHE A 282 -20.36 -7.20 -3.12
CA PHE A 282 -21.43 -8.21 -3.19
C PHE A 282 -21.06 -9.31 -4.19
N VAL A 283 -21.57 -10.52 -3.97
CA VAL A 283 -21.45 -11.63 -4.93
C VAL A 283 -22.82 -11.93 -5.51
N LYS A 284 -22.90 -11.94 -6.84
CA LYS A 284 -24.10 -12.30 -7.59
C LYS A 284 -24.25 -13.82 -7.67
N ASP A 285 -25.27 -14.35 -7.01
CA ASP A 285 -25.70 -15.73 -7.09
C ASP A 285 -27.04 -15.85 -7.83
N GLY A 286 -27.01 -16.22 -9.11
CA GLY A 286 -28.16 -16.12 -10.00
C GLY A 286 -28.64 -14.67 -10.13
N ASN A 287 -29.86 -14.40 -9.66
CA ASN A 287 -30.47 -13.05 -9.66
C ASN A 287 -30.36 -12.33 -8.31
N THR A 288 -29.69 -12.93 -7.33
CA THR A 288 -29.59 -12.38 -5.97
C THR A 288 -28.17 -11.89 -5.72
N GLU A 289 -28.03 -10.69 -5.17
CA GLU A 289 -26.76 -10.19 -4.64
C GLU A 289 -26.68 -10.55 -3.15
N ARG A 290 -25.56 -11.16 -2.76
CA ARG A 290 -25.33 -11.64 -1.40
C ARG A 290 -24.08 -10.98 -0.83
N PHE A 291 -24.09 -10.72 0.47
CA PHE A 291 -23.01 -10.05 1.18
C PHE A 291 -22.39 -10.99 2.20
N TYR A 292 -21.06 -11.13 2.15
CA TYR A 292 -20.32 -12.07 2.98
C TYR A 292 -19.25 -11.36 3.79
N LEU A 293 -19.05 -11.84 5.01
CA LEU A 293 -17.95 -11.44 5.90
C LEU A 293 -17.16 -12.66 6.33
N ARG A 294 -15.86 -12.44 6.57
CA ARG A 294 -15.03 -13.38 7.30
C ARG A 294 -15.26 -13.22 8.81
N THR A 295 -15.58 -14.31 9.50
CA THR A 295 -15.76 -14.38 10.96
C THR A 295 -14.91 -15.52 11.50
N GLY A 296 -13.66 -15.21 11.88
CA GLY A 296 -12.67 -16.25 12.15
C GLY A 296 -12.34 -17.04 10.86
N PRO A 297 -12.18 -18.37 10.91
CA PRO A 297 -11.86 -19.18 9.73
C PRO A 297 -13.09 -19.52 8.86
N SER A 298 -14.21 -18.81 9.02
CA SER A 298 -15.45 -19.11 8.29
C SER A 298 -16.00 -17.89 7.58
N THR A 299 -16.67 -18.12 6.45
CA THR A 299 -17.33 -17.07 5.67
C THR A 299 -18.84 -17.10 5.95
N THR A 300 -19.35 -16.02 6.54
CA THR A 300 -20.76 -15.89 6.93
C THR A 300 -21.51 -14.94 6.00
N GLU A 301 -22.67 -15.38 5.51
CA GLU A 301 -23.60 -14.50 4.79
C GLU A 301 -24.37 -13.65 5.80
N LEU A 302 -24.42 -12.34 5.57
CA LEU A 302 -25.23 -11.44 6.37
C LEU A 302 -26.64 -11.31 5.78
N SER A 303 -27.63 -11.21 6.67
CA SER A 303 -28.98 -10.82 6.26
C SER A 303 -28.99 -9.36 5.76
N PRO A 304 -30.03 -8.93 5.01
CA PRO A 304 -30.10 -7.57 4.48
C PRO A 304 -30.00 -6.47 5.54
N SER A 305 -30.62 -6.64 6.71
CA SER A 305 -30.54 -5.68 7.81
C SER A 305 -29.13 -5.58 8.39
N GLN A 306 -28.51 -6.74 8.70
CA GLN A 306 -27.13 -6.79 9.20
C GLN A 306 -26.14 -6.21 8.19
N THR A 307 -26.37 -6.43 6.89
CA THR A 307 -25.55 -5.86 5.82
C THR A 307 -25.60 -4.34 5.82
N GLN A 308 -26.80 -3.75 5.93
CA GLN A 308 -26.95 -2.29 6.01
C GLN A 308 -26.23 -1.70 7.22
N ASP A 309 -26.37 -2.32 8.39
CA ASP A 309 -25.73 -1.86 9.62
C ASP A 309 -24.21 -1.95 9.53
N TYR A 310 -23.68 -3.06 9.02
CA TYR A 310 -22.25 -3.24 8.78
C TYR A 310 -21.70 -2.20 7.80
N ILE A 311 -22.41 -1.95 6.70
CA ILE A 311 -21.95 -1.01 5.67
C ILE A 311 -21.83 0.41 6.21
N LYS A 312 -22.80 0.85 7.03
CA LYS A 312 -22.76 2.16 7.68
C LYS A 312 -21.57 2.31 8.61
N GLN A 313 -21.24 1.28 9.39
CA GLN A 313 -20.14 1.34 10.34
C GLN A 313 -18.77 1.26 9.66
N ARG A 314 -18.66 0.46 8.60
CA ARG A 314 -17.37 0.09 8.00
C ARG A 314 -16.95 0.98 6.82
N PHE A 315 -17.90 1.45 6.02
CA PHE A 315 -17.58 2.08 4.72
C PHE A 315 -18.06 3.54 4.59
N HIS A 316 -18.79 4.09 5.57
CA HIS A 316 -19.10 5.52 5.59
C HIS A 316 -18.09 6.27 6.46
N VAL A 317 -17.31 7.15 5.83
CA VAL A 317 -16.62 8.29 6.44
C VAL A 317 -17.00 9.53 5.63
#